data_AF-A0A917S9K3-F1
#
_entry.id   AF-A0A917S9K3-F1
#
_cell.length_a   1.000
_cell.length_b   1.000
_cell.length_c   1.000
_cell.angle_alpha   90.00
_cell.angle_beta   90.00
_cell.angle_gamma   90.00
#
_symmetry.space_group_name_H-M   'P 1'
#
loop_
_entity.id
_entity.type
_entity.pdbx_description
1 polymer ?
#
loop_
_entity_poly.entity_id
_entity_poly.type
_entity_poly.pdbx_seq_one_letter_code
_entity_poly.pdbx_strand_id
1 'polypeptide(L)' 'MIPEKVEYRLADYYFMGDMEEDLEIRLSGALIDAIIKSNETISDDELVKIVIKLINEYLDSRRPDDE' A
#
# COMPACT_ATOMS: atom_id res chain seq x y z
N MET A 1 14.35 -3.83 6.14
CA MET A 1 14.84 -3.06 4.99
C MET A 1 14.30 -3.74 3.75
N ILE A 2 13.34 -3.08 3.11
CA ILE A 2 12.66 -3.58 1.92
C ILE A 2 13.74 -3.73 0.83
N PRO A 3 13.81 -4.88 0.14
CA PRO A 3 14.80 -5.03 -0.92
C PRO A 3 14.57 -3.95 -1.98
N GLU A 4 15.63 -3.30 -2.45
CA GLU A 4 15.59 -2.22 -3.45
C GLU A 4 14.81 -2.61 -4.74
N LYS A 5 14.79 -3.91 -5.07
CA LYS A 5 13.97 -4.50 -6.15
C LYS A 5 12.46 -4.48 -5.91
N VAL A 6 12.04 -4.43 -4.65
CA VAL A 6 10.63 -4.38 -4.22
C VAL A 6 10.13 -2.94 -4.23
N GLU A 7 10.96 -1.97 -3.83
CA GLU A 7 10.71 -0.53 -4.04
C GLU A 7 10.55 -0.21 -5.53
N TYR A 8 11.45 -0.71 -6.38
CA TYR A 8 11.37 -0.45 -7.82
C TYR A 8 10.10 -1.04 -8.47
N ARG A 9 9.64 -2.21 -8.01
CA ARG A 9 8.40 -2.83 -8.53
C ARG A 9 7.13 -2.14 -8.05
N LEU A 10 7.12 -1.59 -6.84
CA LEU A 10 6.03 -0.75 -6.32
C LEU A 10 5.99 0.60 -7.04
N ALA A 11 7.14 1.21 -7.29
CA ALA A 11 7.26 2.43 -8.07
C ALA A 11 6.80 2.23 -9.53
N ASP A 12 7.20 1.16 -10.22
CA ASP A 12 6.72 0.86 -11.57
C ASP A 12 5.20 0.62 -11.64
N TYR A 13 4.62 -0.03 -10.62
CA TYR A 13 3.17 -0.29 -10.56
C TYR A 13 2.35 0.99 -10.31
N TYR A 14 2.92 1.96 -9.58
CA TYR A 14 2.27 3.24 -9.27
C TYR A 14 2.45 4.26 -10.41
N PHE A 15 3.63 4.29 -11.05
CA PHE A 15 3.95 5.28 -12.09
C PHE A 15 3.43 4.92 -13.50
N MET A 16 3.03 3.67 -13.79
CA MET A 16 2.40 3.30 -15.07
C MET A 16 0.88 3.56 -15.15
N GLY A 17 0.29 4.23 -14.15
CA GLY A 17 -0.80 5.18 -14.41
C GLY A 17 -2.24 4.71 -14.27
N ASP A 18 -2.61 3.98 -13.20
CA ASP A 18 -4.03 3.76 -12.89
C ASP A 18 -4.31 3.43 -11.41
N MET A 19 -3.62 4.12 -10.48
CA MET A 19 -4.07 4.10 -9.10
C MET A 19 -5.28 5.01 -8.96
N GLU A 20 -6.43 4.42 -8.64
CA GLU A 20 -7.64 5.17 -8.33
C GLU A 20 -7.38 6.10 -7.14
N GLU A 21 -7.83 7.35 -7.24
CA GLU A 21 -7.62 8.39 -6.22
C GLU A 21 -8.09 7.92 -4.83
N ASP A 22 -9.17 7.15 -4.78
CA ASP A 22 -9.69 6.56 -3.53
C ASP A 22 -8.70 5.54 -2.90
N LEU A 23 -7.97 4.77 -3.71
CA LEU A 23 -6.94 3.86 -3.20
C LEU A 23 -5.74 4.64 -2.67
N GLU A 24 -5.31 5.67 -3.40
CA GLU A 24 -4.20 6.54 -3.01
C GLU A 24 -4.48 7.25 -1.67
N ILE A 25 -5.68 7.79 -1.51
CA ILE A 25 -6.12 8.44 -0.27
C ILE A 25 -6.13 7.45 0.89
N ARG A 26 -6.66 6.23 0.68
CA ARG A 26 -6.71 5.19 1.71
C ARG A 26 -5.33 4.70 2.13
N LEU A 27 -4.42 4.51 1.17
CA LEU A 27 -3.04 4.11 1.43
C LEU A 27 -2.31 5.19 2.23
N SER A 28 -2.39 6.43 1.78
CA SER A 28 -1.76 7.58 2.44
C SER A 28 -2.27 7.75 3.87
N GLY A 29 -3.59 7.69 4.07
CA GLY A 29 -4.20 7.80 5.39
C GLY A 29 -3.76 6.69 6.35
N ALA A 30 -3.76 5.43 5.90
CA ALA A 30 -3.38 4.30 6.74
C ALA A 30 -1.90 4.30 7.14
N LEU A 31 -1.02 4.79 6.26
CA LEU A 31 0.41 4.93 6.56
C LEU A 31 0.65 6.03 7.60
N ILE A 32 0.04 7.20 7.43
CA ILE A 32 0.12 8.30 8.40
C ILE A 32 -0.39 7.84 9.77
N ASP A 33 -1.54 7.15 9.80
CA ASP A 33 -2.11 6.60 11.02
C ASP A 33 -1.17 5.62 11.73
N ALA A 34 -0.51 4.75 10.97
CA ALA A 34 0.41 3.76 11.53
C ALA A 34 1.68 4.41 12.09
N ILE A 35 2.20 5.45 11.44
CA ILE A 35 3.33 6.24 11.92
C ILE A 35 2.96 6.97 13.21
N ILE A 36 1.78 7.60 13.27
CA ILE A 36 1.31 8.31 14.47
C ILE A 36 1.08 7.32 15.63
N LYS A 37 0.39 6.20 15.39
CA LYS A 37 0.07 5.20 16.42
C LYS A 37 1.31 4.49 16.96
N SER A 38 2.35 4.34 16.16
CA SER A 38 3.63 3.77 16.59
C SER A 38 4.56 4.80 17.24
N ASN A 39 4.14 6.07 17.38
CA ASN A 39 5.01 7.15 17.82
C ASN A 39 6.32 7.19 17.02
N GLU A 40 6.22 7.04 15.70
CA GLU A 40 7.34 7.01 14.75
C GLU A 40 8.34 5.86 14.92
N THR A 41 7.97 4.80 15.65
CA THR A 41 8.84 3.61 15.86
C THR A 41 8.55 2.45 14.92
N ILE A 42 7.54 2.59 14.04
CA ILE A 42 7.21 1.57 13.05
C ILE A 42 8.35 1.40 12.04
N SER A 43 8.68 0.14 11.75
CA SER A 43 9.72 -0.17 10.77
C SER A 43 9.22 -0.07 9.33
N ASP A 44 10.12 0.18 8.39
CA ASP A 44 9.80 0.17 6.95
C ASP A 44 9.14 -1.15 6.51
N ASP A 45 9.57 -2.27 7.10
CA ASP A 45 9.02 -3.59 6.81
C ASP A 45 7.56 -3.72 7.29
N GLU A 46 7.19 -3.02 8.35
CA GLU A 46 5.80 -2.94 8.83
C GLU A 46 4.94 -2.00 7.99
N LEU A 47 5.49 -0.85 7.57
CA LEU A 47 4.82 0.04 6.62
C LEU A 47 4.53 -0.67 5.31
N VAL A 48 5.48 -1.45 4.77
CA VAL A 48 5.25 -2.25 3.56
C VAL A 48 4.21 -3.34 3.75
N LYS A 49 4.14 -3.98 4.92
CA LYS A 49 3.06 -4.93 5.21
C LYS A 49 1.69 -4.26 5.18
N ILE A 50 1.59 -3.02 5.66
CA ILE A 50 0.35 -2.22 5.63
C ILE A 50 -0.04 -1.89 4.18
N VAL A 51 0.90 -1.41 3.37
CA VAL A 51 0.66 -1.13 1.94
C VAL A 51 0.18 -2.38 1.21
N ILE A 52 0.90 -3.50 1.36
CA ILE A 52 0.56 -4.77 0.71
C ILE A 52 -0.84 -5.23 1.12
N LYS A 53 -1.21 -5.12 2.41
CA LYS A 53 -2.53 -5.50 2.89
C LYS A 53 -3.64 -4.68 2.23
N LEU A 54 -3.48 -3.37 2.16
CA LEU A 54 -4.48 -2.45 1.59
C LEU A 54 -4.63 -2.60 0.09
N ILE A 55 -3.52 -2.81 -0.64
CA ILE A 55 -3.57 -3.13 -2.06
C ILE A 55 -4.32 -4.44 -2.29
N ASN A 56 -4.05 -5.48 -1.49
CA ASN A 56 -4.77 -6.76 -1.61
C ASN A 56 -6.27 -6.60 -1.32
N GLU A 57 -6.64 -5.89 -0.27
CA GLU A 57 -8.06 -5.60 0.06
C GLU A 57 -8.77 -4.86 -1.07
N TYR A 58 -8.09 -3.90 -1.68
CA TYR A 58 -8.62 -3.16 -2.83
C TYR A 58 -8.79 -4.05 -4.06
N LEU A 59 -7.79 -4.87 -4.39
CA LEU A 59 -7.86 -5.81 -5.51
C LEU A 59 -8.96 -6.86 -5.31
N ASP A 60 -9.13 -7.37 -4.09
CA ASP A 60 -10.21 -8.32 -3.77
C ASP A 60 -11.59 -7.65 -3.86
N SER A 61 -11.73 -6.37 -3.47
CA SER A 61 -13.00 -5.62 -3.62
C SER A 61 -13.39 -5.31 -5.07
N ARG A 62 -12.42 -5.40 -5.99
CA ARG A 62 -12.60 -5.14 -7.43
C ARG A 62 -12.66 -6.41 -8.27
N ARG A 63 -12.41 -7.58 -7.69
CA ARG A 63 -12.70 -8.83 -8.38
C ARG A 63 -14.22 -8.89 -8.57
N PRO A 64 -14.73 -8.87 -9.81
CA PRO A 64 -16.12 -9.26 -10.01
C PRO A 64 -16.23 -10.68 -9.43
N ASP A 65 -17.28 -10.94 -8.66
CA ASP A 65 -17.63 -12.31 -8.31
C ASP A 65 -17.63 -13.09 -9.63
N ASP A 66 -16.68 -14.00 -9.79
CA ASP A 66 -16.69 -14.98 -10.87
C ASP A 66 -17.91 -15.90 -10.62
N GLU A 67 -19.11 -15.42 -10.96
CA GLU A 67 -20.33 -16.22 -11.16
C GLU A 67 -20.53 -16.57 -12.64
#